data_AF-N9Y0I8-F1
#
_entry.id   AF-N9Y0I8-F1
#
_cell.length_a   1.000
_cell.length_b   1.000
_cell.length_c   1.000
_cell.angle_alpha   90.00
_cell.angle_beta   90.00
_cell.angle_gamma   90.00
#
_symmetry.space_group_name_H-M   'P 1'
#
loop_
_entity.id
_entity.type
_entity.pdbx_description
1 polymer ?
#
loop_
_entity_poly.entity_id
_entity_poly.type
_entity_poly.pdbx_seq_one_letter_code
_entity_poly.pdbx_strand_id
1 'polypeptide(L)'
;MLVISNFIDLLCSTFFLTGYISNNNTFPTPLNEKDEEKYLRLLKNGDKKAKSILIEKNLRLVAHIVKKYSFPNKDVDELISIGTVGLIKAIDSFDVDKGTRLATYASRCIENEILMLFRNNKKQKGEVYLQDPIGVDKEGNE
;
A
#
# COMPACT_ATOMS: atom_id res chain seq x y z
N MET A 1 8.98 -4.49 -34.49
CA MET A 1 7.85 -4.13 -33.61
C MET A 1 8.10 -4.56 -32.16
N LEU A 2 8.39 -5.85 -31.89
CA LEU A 2 8.65 -6.38 -30.53
C LEU A 2 9.87 -5.78 -29.80
N VAL A 3 10.96 -5.49 -30.51
CA VAL A 3 12.17 -4.93 -29.88
C VAL A 3 11.94 -3.50 -29.38
N ILE A 4 11.11 -2.74 -30.11
CA ILE A 4 10.79 -1.34 -29.78
C ILE A 4 9.81 -1.30 -28.62
N SER A 5 8.81 -2.20 -28.56
CA SER A 5 7.90 -2.29 -27.41
C SER A 5 8.63 -2.66 -26.13
N ASN A 6 9.52 -3.67 -26.19
CA ASN A 6 10.30 -4.09 -25.02
C ASN A 6 11.25 -2.99 -24.53
N PHE A 7 11.78 -2.17 -25.45
CA PHE A 7 12.63 -1.03 -25.10
C PHE A 7 11.82 0.13 -24.49
N ILE A 8 10.59 0.36 -24.97
CA ILE A 8 9.66 1.32 -24.39
C ILE A 8 9.23 0.87 -22.99
N ASP A 9 8.95 -0.41 -22.78
CA ASP A 9 8.59 -0.96 -21.47
C ASP A 9 9.76 -0.84 -20.47
N LEU A 10 11.00 -1.07 -20.93
CA LEU A 10 12.21 -0.88 -20.12
C LEU A 10 12.43 0.60 -19.76
N LEU A 11 12.19 1.52 -20.71
CA LEU A 11 12.25 2.96 -20.47
C LEU A 11 11.14 3.44 -19.52
N CYS A 12 9.92 2.91 -19.65
CA CYS A 12 8.84 3.20 -18.70
C CYS A 12 9.19 2.70 -17.31
N SER A 13 9.63 1.44 -17.18
CA SER A 13 9.99 0.85 -15.88
C SER A 13 11.11 1.63 -15.18
N THR A 14 12.15 2.03 -15.91
CA THR A 14 13.24 2.86 -15.36
C THR A 14 12.79 4.28 -15.03
N PHE A 15 11.90 4.89 -15.81
CA PHE A 15 11.33 6.20 -15.48
C PHE A 15 10.43 6.16 -14.25
N PHE A 16 9.60 5.11 -14.10
CA PHE A 16 8.80 4.87 -12.90
C PHE A 16 9.69 4.65 -11.66
N LEU A 17 10.75 3.86 -11.80
CA LEU A 17 11.70 3.56 -10.73
C LEU A 17 12.47 4.82 -10.28
N THR A 18 12.99 5.61 -11.23
CA THR A 18 13.71 6.86 -10.93
C THR A 18 12.79 7.95 -10.41
N GLY A 19 11.56 8.06 -10.92
CA GLY A 19 10.52 8.97 -10.41
C GLY A 19 10.07 8.65 -8.99
N TYR A 20 10.13 7.37 -8.59
CA TYR A 20 9.85 6.92 -7.23
C TYR A 20 10.98 7.25 -6.24
N ILE A 21 12.24 7.13 -6.67
CA ILE A 21 13.42 7.31 -5.80
C ILE A 21 13.85 8.79 -5.70
N SER A 22 13.57 9.63 -6.70
CA SER A 22 14.26 10.93 -6.83
C SER A 22 13.50 12.19 -6.40
N ASN A 23 12.21 12.20 -6.05
CA ASN A 23 11.56 13.51 -5.81
C ASN A 23 10.41 13.53 -4.77
N ASN A 24 10.56 14.36 -3.74
CA ASN A 24 9.53 14.68 -2.73
C ASN A 24 8.31 15.43 -3.32
N ASN A 25 8.35 15.81 -4.60
CA ASN A 25 7.31 16.58 -5.32
C ASN A 25 6.39 15.73 -6.21
N THR A 26 6.52 14.39 -6.27
CA THR A 26 5.69 13.56 -7.16
C THR A 26 4.23 13.46 -6.69
N PHE A 27 3.98 13.50 -5.37
CA PHE A 27 2.62 13.42 -4.86
C PHE A 27 1.96 14.80 -4.79
N PRO A 28 0.67 14.92 -5.17
CA PRO A 28 -0.03 16.18 -5.03
C PRO A 28 -0.04 16.64 -3.57
N THR A 29 -0.11 17.95 -3.36
CA THR A 29 -0.22 18.52 -2.02
C THR A 29 -1.50 18.02 -1.33
N PRO A 30 -1.46 17.78 0.00
CA PRO A 30 -2.65 17.37 0.75
C PRO A 30 -3.75 18.44 0.62
N LEU A 31 -4.99 18.00 0.71
CA LEU A 31 -6.14 18.90 0.67
C LEU A 31 -6.17 19.81 1.90
N ASN A 32 -6.73 21.00 1.74
CA ASN A 32 -7.09 21.84 2.86
C ASN A 32 -8.32 21.23 3.57
N GLU A 33 -8.51 21.54 4.84
CA GLU A 33 -9.57 20.97 5.69
C GLU A 33 -10.98 21.18 5.09
N LYS A 34 -11.24 22.39 4.55
CA LYS A 34 -12.51 22.71 3.88
C LYS A 34 -12.75 21.89 2.62
N ASP A 35 -11.70 21.64 1.84
CA ASP A 35 -11.81 20.85 0.62
C ASP A 35 -11.94 19.36 0.92
N GLU A 36 -11.22 18.86 1.93
CA GLU A 36 -11.35 17.48 2.42
C GLU A 36 -12.81 17.22 2.86
N GLU A 37 -13.40 18.11 3.66
CA GLU A 37 -14.80 17.99 4.08
C GLU A 37 -15.76 18.01 2.88
N LYS A 38 -15.53 18.88 1.89
CA LYS A 38 -16.32 18.92 0.65
C LYS A 38 -16.28 17.59 -0.09
N TYR A 39 -15.09 17.02 -0.31
CA TYR A 39 -14.96 15.75 -1.02
C TYR A 39 -15.51 14.58 -0.23
N LEU A 40 -15.41 14.59 1.10
CA LEU A 40 -16.02 13.57 1.97
C LEU A 40 -17.55 13.60 1.89
N ARG A 41 -18.17 14.79 1.84
CA ARG A 41 -19.61 14.92 1.62
C ARG A 41 -20.03 14.42 0.23
N LEU A 42 -19.26 14.72 -0.81
CA LEU A 42 -19.51 14.21 -2.17
C LEU A 42 -19.36 12.68 -2.24
N LEU A 43 -18.38 12.12 -1.54
CA LEU A 43 -18.17 10.69 -1.42
C LEU A 43 -19.38 10.00 -0.75
N LYS A 44 -19.94 10.60 0.31
CA LYS A 44 -21.17 10.11 0.98
C LYS A 44 -22.38 10.06 0.03
N ASN A 45 -22.40 10.95 -0.98
CA ASN A 45 -23.40 10.95 -2.05
C ASN A 45 -23.08 9.97 -3.20
N GLY A 46 -21.99 9.18 -3.10
CA GLY A 46 -21.59 8.18 -4.09
C GLY A 46 -20.71 8.69 -5.23
N ASP A 47 -20.13 9.90 -5.11
CA ASP A 47 -19.26 10.45 -6.14
C ASP A 47 -17.91 9.71 -6.21
N LYS A 48 -17.72 8.95 -7.29
CA LYS A 48 -16.48 8.21 -7.56
C LYS A 48 -15.29 9.13 -7.80
N LYS A 49 -15.49 10.33 -8.36
CA LYS A 49 -14.39 11.29 -8.58
C LYS A 49 -13.88 11.83 -7.26
N ALA A 50 -14.77 12.11 -6.32
CA ALA A 50 -14.39 12.52 -4.97
C ALA A 50 -13.53 11.46 -4.28
N LYS A 51 -13.88 10.17 -4.42
CA LYS A 51 -13.06 9.05 -3.95
C LYS A 51 -11.64 9.09 -4.54
N SER A 52 -11.52 9.21 -5.86
CA SER A 52 -10.23 9.25 -6.54
C SER A 52 -9.36 10.41 -6.05
N ILE A 53 -9.95 11.60 -5.89
CA ILE A 53 -9.24 12.79 -5.40
C ILE A 53 -8.74 12.56 -3.96
N LEU A 54 -9.59 12.03 -3.08
CA LEU A 54 -9.20 11.74 -1.70
C LEU A 54 -8.07 10.72 -1.62
N ILE A 55 -8.09 9.68 -2.46
CA ILE A 55 -7.01 8.69 -2.53
C ILE A 55 -5.71 9.38 -2.97
N GLU A 56 -5.74 10.05 -4.13
CA GLU A 56 -4.55 10.65 -4.75
C GLU A 56 -3.86 11.66 -3.81
N LYS A 57 -4.66 12.49 -3.14
CA LYS A 57 -4.20 13.52 -2.20
C LYS A 57 -3.61 12.95 -0.90
N ASN A 58 -3.91 11.68 -0.59
CA ASN A 58 -3.40 10.98 0.60
C ASN A 58 -2.33 9.93 0.27
N LEU A 59 -1.90 9.76 -0.98
CA LEU A 59 -0.84 8.79 -1.33
C LEU A 59 0.50 9.07 -0.62
N ARG A 60 0.82 10.35 -0.35
CA ARG A 60 2.03 10.72 0.41
C ARG A 60 2.01 10.11 1.82
N LEU A 61 0.84 9.97 2.45
CA LEU A 61 0.69 9.33 3.75
C LEU A 61 1.07 7.86 3.70
N VAL A 62 0.64 7.14 2.65
CA VAL A 62 0.98 5.72 2.43
C VAL A 62 2.50 5.56 2.33
N ALA A 63 3.14 6.35 1.47
CA ALA A 63 4.59 6.31 1.30
C ALA A 63 5.34 6.60 2.61
N HIS A 64 4.86 7.57 3.39
CA HIS A 64 5.43 7.90 4.69
C HIS A 64 5.33 6.73 5.69
N ILE A 65 4.17 6.08 5.78
CA ILE A 65 3.95 4.95 6.69
C ILE A 65 4.77 3.74 6.25
N VAL A 66 4.75 3.40 4.96
CA VAL A 66 5.49 2.26 4.41
C VAL A 66 6.99 2.37 4.67
N LYS A 67 7.55 3.59 4.64
CA LYS A 67 8.97 3.82 4.96
C LYS A 67 9.39 3.26 6.32
N LYS A 68 8.50 3.26 7.33
CA LYS A 68 8.74 2.68 8.67
C LYS A 68 8.86 1.15 8.65
N TYR A 69 8.29 0.49 7.65
CA TYR A 69 8.25 -0.97 7.51
C TYR A 69 9.16 -1.50 6.40
N SER A 70 9.89 -0.62 5.72
CA SER A 70 10.89 -0.98 4.72
C SER A 70 12.13 -1.54 5.43
N PHE A 71 12.39 -2.83 5.23
CA PHE A 71 13.57 -3.53 5.74
C PHE A 71 14.36 -4.11 4.55
N PRO A 72 15.68 -4.33 4.70
CA PRO A 72 16.46 -5.05 3.70
C PRO A 72 15.79 -6.39 3.35
N ASN A 73 15.68 -6.70 2.06
CA ASN A 73 15.03 -7.89 1.49
C ASN A 73 13.48 -7.92 1.47
N LYS A 74 12.79 -6.78 1.72
CA LYS A 74 11.35 -6.67 1.44
C LYS A 74 11.08 -5.81 0.23
N ASP A 75 10.11 -6.23 -0.57
CA ASP A 75 9.63 -5.48 -1.72
C ASP A 75 8.84 -4.25 -1.24
N VAL A 76 9.40 -3.07 -1.46
CA VAL A 76 8.77 -1.80 -1.09
C VAL A 76 7.52 -1.56 -1.92
N ASP A 77 7.48 -2.03 -3.17
CA ASP A 77 6.36 -1.82 -4.08
C ASP A 77 5.14 -2.66 -3.65
N GLU A 78 5.38 -3.86 -3.11
CA GLU A 78 4.36 -4.68 -2.47
C GLU A 78 3.76 -3.96 -1.25
N LEU A 79 4.60 -3.38 -0.38
CA LEU A 79 4.14 -2.65 0.80
C LEU A 79 3.32 -1.41 0.43
N ILE A 80 3.71 -0.67 -0.60
CA ILE A 80 2.95 0.48 -1.11
C ILE A 80 1.60 0.03 -1.65
N SER A 81 1.57 -1.07 -2.40
CA SER A 81 0.34 -1.61 -2.96
C SER A 81 -0.64 -2.01 -1.85
N ILE A 82 -0.16 -2.76 -0.85
CA ILE A 82 -0.96 -3.15 0.32
C ILE A 82 -1.38 -1.93 1.15
N GLY A 83 -0.48 -0.98 1.38
CA GLY A 83 -0.80 0.26 2.08
C GLY A 83 -1.87 1.08 1.35
N THR A 84 -1.81 1.12 0.01
CA THR A 84 -2.83 1.78 -0.82
C THR A 84 -4.19 1.10 -0.70
N VAL A 85 -4.24 -0.22 -0.64
CA VAL A 85 -5.48 -0.97 -0.33
C VAL A 85 -6.03 -0.55 1.03
N GLY A 86 -5.16 -0.40 2.04
CA GLY A 86 -5.54 0.10 3.37
C GLY A 86 -6.11 1.51 3.35
N LEU A 87 -5.53 2.41 2.56
CA LEU A 87 -6.04 3.76 2.36
C LEU A 87 -7.43 3.75 1.71
N ILE A 88 -7.62 2.95 0.65
CA ILE A 88 -8.91 2.84 -0.05
C ILE A 88 -9.99 2.33 0.91
N LYS A 89 -9.71 1.26 1.65
CA LYS A 89 -10.62 0.73 2.68
C LYS A 89 -10.96 1.79 3.72
N ALA A 90 -9.96 2.55 4.17
CA ALA A 90 -10.18 3.62 5.14
C ALA A 90 -11.11 4.70 4.60
N ILE A 91 -10.91 5.15 3.37
CA ILE A 91 -11.77 6.16 2.72
C ILE A 91 -13.20 5.64 2.55
N ASP A 92 -13.36 4.36 2.19
CA ASP A 92 -14.68 3.74 2.03
C ASP A 92 -15.46 3.59 3.33
N SER A 93 -14.78 3.35 4.46
CA SER A 93 -15.39 3.16 5.77
C SER A 93 -15.31 4.38 6.69
N PHE A 94 -14.77 5.50 6.21
CA PHE A 94 -14.57 6.70 7.02
C PHE A 94 -15.90 7.39 7.31
N ASP A 95 -16.02 7.87 8.55
CA ASP A 95 -17.20 8.55 9.04
C ASP A 95 -16.80 9.86 9.71
N VAL A 96 -17.29 10.98 9.15
CA VAL A 96 -17.02 12.34 9.61
C VAL A 96 -17.64 12.58 10.99
N ASP A 97 -18.75 11.92 11.30
CA ASP A 97 -19.52 12.14 12.54
C ASP A 97 -18.75 11.64 13.78
N LYS A 98 -17.69 10.84 13.59
CA LYS A 98 -16.80 10.35 14.65
C LYS A 98 -15.73 11.36 15.09
N GLY A 99 -15.67 12.54 14.48
CA GLY A 99 -14.80 13.65 14.92
C GLY A 99 -13.29 13.38 14.82
N THR A 100 -12.86 12.39 14.03
CA THR A 100 -11.44 12.11 13.79
C THR A 100 -11.05 12.55 12.39
N ARG A 101 -9.83 13.09 12.23
CA ARG A 101 -9.31 13.46 10.91
C ARG A 101 -9.12 12.22 10.04
N LEU A 102 -9.40 12.34 8.73
CA LEU A 102 -9.25 11.25 7.77
C LEU A 102 -7.84 10.66 7.82
N ALA A 103 -6.80 11.50 7.82
CA ALA A 103 -5.41 11.06 7.87
C ALA A 103 -5.08 10.20 9.11
N THR A 104 -5.67 10.52 10.28
CA THR A 104 -5.48 9.76 11.52
C THR A 104 -6.16 8.40 11.46
N TYR A 105 -7.34 8.33 10.85
CA TYR A 105 -8.04 7.05 10.67
C TYR A 105 -7.34 6.19 9.62
N ALA A 106 -7.02 6.79 8.47
CA ALA A 106 -6.34 6.14 7.36
C ALA A 106 -4.98 5.57 7.78
N SER A 107 -4.21 6.27 8.61
CA SER A 107 -2.91 5.75 9.06
C SER A 107 -3.03 4.42 9.80
N ARG A 108 -4.03 4.27 10.67
CA ARG A 108 -4.31 3.01 11.39
C ARG A 108 -4.71 1.89 10.43
N CYS A 109 -5.54 2.19 9.43
CA CYS A 109 -5.95 1.20 8.42
C CYS A 109 -4.78 0.75 7.55
N ILE A 110 -3.93 1.68 7.11
CA ILE A 110 -2.72 1.40 6.32
C ILE A 110 -1.77 0.50 7.12
N GLU A 111 -1.46 0.86 8.38
CA GLU A 111 -0.61 0.04 9.24
C GLU A 111 -1.20 -1.35 9.47
N ASN A 112 -2.52 -1.45 9.65
CA ASN A 112 -3.18 -2.74 9.86
C ASN A 112 -3.03 -3.67 8.64
N GLU A 113 -3.24 -3.19 7.42
CA GLU A 113 -3.08 -4.02 6.21
C GLU A 113 -1.62 -4.51 6.04
N ILE A 114 -0.64 -3.64 6.29
CA ILE A 114 0.78 -4.02 6.25
C ILE A 114 1.09 -5.10 7.31
N LEU A 115 0.55 -4.96 8.51
CA LEU A 115 0.72 -5.96 9.56
C LEU A 115 0.02 -7.27 9.22
N MET A 116 -1.14 -7.23 8.55
CA MET A 116 -1.83 -8.43 8.07
C MET A 116 -0.99 -9.18 7.02
N LEU A 117 -0.36 -8.47 6.09
CA LEU A 117 0.59 -9.08 5.13
C LEU A 117 1.69 -9.85 5.88
N PHE A 118 2.32 -9.24 6.89
CA PHE A 118 3.39 -9.90 7.64
C PHE A 118 2.91 -11.13 8.43
N ARG A 119 1.69 -11.08 8.97
CA ARG A 119 1.07 -12.24 9.62
C ARG A 119 0.84 -13.37 8.61
N ASN A 120 0.41 -13.04 7.40
CA ASN A 120 0.17 -14.02 6.34
C ASN A 120 1.46 -14.68 5.85
N ASN A 121 2.51 -13.90 5.61
CA ASN A 121 3.82 -14.41 5.19
C ASN A 121 4.47 -15.29 6.27
N LYS A 122 4.22 -15.02 7.56
CA LYS A 122 4.68 -15.88 8.65
C LYS A 122 3.95 -17.22 8.68
N LYS A 123 2.65 -17.25 8.36
CA LYS A 123 1.87 -18.49 8.28
C LYS A 123 2.35 -19.39 7.15
N GLN A 124 2.55 -18.84 5.95
CA GLN A 124 3.09 -19.60 4.80
C GLN A 124 4.45 -20.24 5.09
N LYS A 125 5.34 -19.56 5.82
CA LYS A 125 6.64 -20.16 6.21
C LYS A 125 6.52 -21.34 7.17
N GLY A 126 5.40 -21.50 7.86
CA GLY A 126 5.15 -22.62 8.78
C GLY A 126 4.40 -23.78 8.14
N GLU A 127 3.96 -23.65 6.89
CA GLU A 127 3.32 -24.74 6.14
C GLU A 127 4.42 -25.64 5.58
N VAL A 128 4.42 -26.91 6.01
CA VAL A 128 5.31 -27.97 5.51
C VAL A 128 4.54 -28.77 4.47
N TYR A 129 5.13 -29.05 3.32
CA TYR A 129 4.44 -29.83 2.30
C TYR A 129 4.45 -31.32 2.65
N LEU A 130 3.39 -32.04 2.28
CA LEU A 130 3.28 -33.48 2.57
C LEU A 130 4.39 -34.30 1.89
N GLN A 131 4.89 -33.81 0.75
CA GLN A 131 5.99 -34.41 0.00
C GLN A 131 7.37 -33.96 0.47
N ASP A 132 7.47 -33.00 1.40
CA ASP A 132 8.77 -32.64 1.96
C ASP A 132 9.24 -33.83 2.81
N PRO A 133 10.49 -34.28 2.63
CA PRO A 133 11.04 -35.31 3.50
C PRO A 133 10.90 -34.83 4.94
N ILE A 134 10.30 -35.67 5.80
CA ILE A 134 10.28 -35.41 7.24
C ILE A 134 11.77 -35.30 7.61
N GLY A 135 12.17 -34.12 8.06
CA GLY A 135 13.59 -33.88 8.37
C GLY A 135 14.09 -34.95 9.34
N VAL A 136 15.31 -35.43 9.08
CA VAL A 136 16.03 -36.37 9.95
C VAL A 136 15.90 -35.94 11.41
N ASP A 137 15.46 -36.86 12.26
CA ASP A 137 15.45 -36.64 13.69
C ASP A 137 16.90 -36.42 14.21
N LYS A 138 17.06 -36.07 15.50
CA LYS A 138 18.40 -35.91 16.09
C LYS A 138 19.22 -37.21 16.08
N GLU A 139 18.60 -38.34 15.75
CA GLU A 139 19.19 -39.69 15.69
C GLU A 139 19.55 -40.09 14.25
N GLY A 140 19.24 -39.27 13.25
CA GLY A 140 19.64 -39.45 11.85
C GLY A 140 18.80 -40.47 11.09
N ASN A 141 17.58 -40.76 11.53
CA ASN A 141 16.65 -41.60 10.76
C ASN A 141 15.71 -40.75 9.90
N GLU A 142 15.48 -41.22 8.67
CA GLU A 142 14.48 -40.71 7.70
C GLU A 142 13.04 -41.05 8.13
#